data_AF-A0A820TZ69-F1
#
_entry.id   AF-A0A820TZ69-F1
#
_cell.length_a   1.000
_cell.length_b   1.000
_cell.length_c   1.000
_cell.angle_alpha   90.00
_cell.angle_beta   90.00
_cell.angle_gamma   90.00
#
_symmetry.space_group_name_H-M   'P 1'
#
loop_
_entity.id
_entity.type
_entity.pdbx_description
1 polymer ?
#
loop_
_entity_poly.entity_id
_entity_poly.type
_entity_poly.pdbx_seq_one_letter_code
_entity_poly.pdbx_strand_id
1 'polypeptide(L)'
;AVTACNVDLETLITDSNRSIATLAITTLFKTGNEAGVDRLMKQISSFLSEISDQFKTVVVDAIKSLCQKFPHKHTVLMAFFVNMLREEGGYEYKKAIVNTIISIVEENPEAKEAGLAHLCEFIEDCEHTSLATRILHLLGREGPRTTTPAKYIRYIYNRVILGNAPVRADKILFQFTFVFIKLLPNILVFLHRTTLDQDDEVRDRATFYYQLLKHSDKALNSAYILNSMNVSLSALERLLHRYTMEATTKPFDVRCVPIETVHVEQPKASMLNFIVFVFV
;
A
#
# COMPACT_ATOMS: atom_id res chain seq x y z
N ALA A 1 -8.12 -35.59 -19.58
CA ALA A 1 -9.04 -35.74 -18.44
C ALA A 1 -9.45 -34.38 -17.87
N VAL A 2 -8.54 -33.59 -17.27
CA VAL A 2 -8.85 -32.29 -16.64
C VAL A 2 -9.53 -31.29 -17.58
N THR A 3 -9.10 -31.20 -18.84
CA THR A 3 -9.71 -30.29 -19.84
C THR A 3 -11.17 -30.61 -20.15
N ALA A 4 -11.57 -31.90 -20.10
CA ALA A 4 -12.96 -32.28 -20.34
C ALA A 4 -13.84 -31.85 -19.15
N CYS A 5 -13.36 -32.04 -17.92
CA CYS A 5 -14.06 -31.57 -16.72
C CYS A 5 -14.18 -30.04 -16.66
N ASN A 6 -13.23 -29.29 -17.23
CA ASN A 6 -13.33 -27.82 -17.30
C ASN A 6 -14.53 -27.37 -18.14
N VAL A 7 -14.88 -28.11 -19.21
CA VAL A 7 -16.07 -27.79 -20.02
C VAL A 7 -17.34 -27.96 -19.19
N ASP A 8 -17.43 -29.04 -18.40
CA ASP A 8 -18.57 -29.27 -17.50
C ASP A 8 -18.65 -28.18 -16.42
N LEU A 9 -17.50 -27.80 -15.83
CA LEU A 9 -17.43 -26.72 -14.84
C LEU A 9 -17.84 -25.35 -15.41
N GLU A 10 -17.56 -25.06 -16.69
CA GLU A 10 -18.01 -23.81 -17.32
C GLU A 10 -19.55 -23.70 -17.34
N THR A 11 -20.27 -24.81 -17.46
CA THR A 11 -21.75 -24.80 -17.40
C THR A 11 -22.29 -24.42 -16.02
N LEU A 12 -21.51 -24.66 -14.97
CA LEU A 12 -21.87 -24.35 -13.59
C LEU A 12 -21.65 -22.88 -13.23
N ILE A 13 -20.99 -22.08 -14.08
CA ILE A 13 -20.82 -20.63 -13.85
C ILE A 13 -22.19 -19.92 -13.81
N THR A 14 -23.15 -20.40 -14.61
CA THR A 14 -24.51 -19.85 -14.68
C THR A 14 -25.48 -20.54 -13.72
N ASP A 15 -24.99 -21.34 -12.77
CA ASP A 15 -25.85 -22.04 -11.82
C ASP A 15 -26.60 -21.05 -10.90
N SER A 16 -27.86 -21.37 -10.62
CA SER A 16 -28.72 -20.58 -9.72
C SER A 16 -28.14 -20.43 -8.30
N ASN A 17 -27.37 -21.42 -7.85
CA ASN A 17 -26.69 -21.41 -6.57
C ASN A 17 -25.32 -20.73 -6.70
N ARG A 18 -25.24 -19.50 -6.18
CA ARG A 18 -24.02 -18.68 -6.22
C ARG A 18 -22.82 -19.33 -5.54
N SER A 19 -23.04 -20.23 -4.58
CA SER A 19 -21.93 -20.99 -3.96
C SER A 19 -21.34 -22.00 -4.93
N ILE A 20 -22.18 -22.72 -5.69
CA ILE A 20 -21.74 -23.69 -6.71
C ILE A 20 -21.01 -22.96 -7.84
N ALA A 21 -21.58 -21.87 -8.35
CA ALA A 21 -20.94 -21.06 -9.37
C ALA A 21 -19.59 -20.50 -8.91
N THR A 22 -19.50 -20.00 -7.67
CA THR A 22 -18.22 -19.50 -7.10
C THR A 22 -17.17 -20.62 -7.00
N LEU A 23 -17.56 -21.83 -6.57
CA LEU A 23 -16.68 -22.99 -6.51
C LEU A 23 -16.24 -23.45 -7.91
N ALA A 24 -17.14 -23.40 -8.89
CA ALA A 24 -16.80 -23.70 -10.27
C ALA A 24 -15.76 -22.70 -10.82
N ILE A 25 -15.97 -21.40 -10.63
CA ILE A 25 -15.02 -20.35 -11.06
C ILE A 25 -13.66 -20.50 -10.40
N THR A 26 -13.61 -20.65 -9.08
CA THR A 26 -12.34 -20.85 -8.34
C THR A 26 -11.61 -22.11 -8.80
N THR A 27 -12.34 -23.18 -9.10
CA THR A 27 -11.76 -24.41 -9.64
C THR A 27 -11.23 -24.21 -11.05
N LEU A 28 -11.99 -23.54 -11.93
CA LEU A 28 -11.59 -23.20 -13.29
C LEU A 28 -10.33 -22.32 -13.31
N PHE A 29 -10.16 -21.41 -12.36
CA PHE A 29 -8.91 -20.65 -12.24
C PHE A 29 -7.71 -21.52 -11.85
N LYS A 30 -7.91 -22.50 -10.98
CA LYS A 30 -6.84 -23.42 -10.58
C LYS A 30 -6.46 -24.39 -11.70
N THR A 31 -7.45 -24.95 -12.40
CA THR A 31 -7.27 -25.96 -13.45
C THR A 31 -7.11 -25.39 -14.86
N GLY A 32 -7.35 -24.09 -15.03
CA GLY A 32 -7.29 -23.39 -16.30
C GLY A 32 -5.89 -23.37 -16.91
N ASN A 33 -5.86 -23.39 -18.25
CA ASN A 33 -4.67 -23.17 -19.06
C ASN A 33 -4.57 -21.69 -19.47
N GLU A 34 -3.37 -21.27 -19.88
CA GLU A 34 -3.13 -19.86 -20.24
C GLU A 34 -4.01 -19.36 -21.41
N ALA A 35 -4.30 -20.24 -22.38
CA ALA A 35 -5.12 -19.91 -23.54
C ALA A 35 -6.59 -19.60 -23.18
N GLY A 36 -7.11 -20.19 -22.10
CA GLY A 36 -8.49 -20.02 -21.65
C GLY A 36 -8.72 -18.81 -20.75
N VAL A 37 -7.65 -18.17 -20.23
CA VAL A 37 -7.75 -17.08 -19.24
C VAL A 37 -8.62 -15.94 -19.76
N ASP A 38 -8.33 -15.43 -20.96
CA ASP A 38 -9.05 -14.28 -21.55
C ASP A 38 -10.55 -14.54 -21.70
N ARG A 39 -10.93 -15.76 -22.09
CA ARG A 39 -12.33 -16.17 -22.22
C ARG A 39 -13.00 -16.26 -20.85
N LEU A 40 -12.35 -16.92 -19.90
CA LEU A 40 -12.87 -17.11 -18.55
C LEU A 40 -13.09 -15.75 -17.86
N MET A 41 -12.13 -14.83 -17.96
CA MET A 41 -12.26 -13.48 -17.41
C MET A 41 -13.48 -12.73 -17.96
N LYS A 42 -13.77 -12.84 -19.27
CA LYS A 42 -14.95 -12.21 -19.87
C LYS A 42 -16.26 -12.82 -19.37
N GLN A 43 -16.32 -14.14 -19.19
CA GLN A 43 -17.52 -14.83 -18.73
C GLN A 43 -17.84 -14.49 -17.26
N ILE A 44 -16.82 -14.31 -16.42
CA ILE A 44 -17.05 -14.04 -15.00
C ILE A 44 -17.40 -12.58 -14.69
N SER A 45 -17.12 -11.62 -15.60
CA SER A 45 -17.45 -10.20 -15.39
C SER A 45 -18.93 -10.00 -15.04
N SER A 46 -19.84 -10.64 -15.77
CA SER A 46 -21.29 -10.52 -15.52
C SER A 46 -21.72 -11.25 -14.24
N PHE A 47 -21.01 -12.31 -13.84
CA PHE A 47 -21.31 -13.02 -12.61
C PHE A 47 -20.95 -12.18 -11.37
N LEU A 48 -19.83 -11.46 -11.41
CA LEU A 48 -19.37 -10.65 -10.28
C LEU A 48 -20.35 -9.56 -9.87
N SER A 49 -21.09 -8.97 -10.80
CA SER A 49 -22.08 -7.93 -10.47
C SER A 49 -23.32 -8.49 -9.75
N GLU A 50 -23.55 -9.80 -9.78
CA GLU A 50 -24.74 -10.45 -9.22
C GLU A 50 -24.53 -11.10 -7.85
N ILE A 51 -23.29 -11.10 -7.34
CA ILE A 51 -22.93 -11.78 -6.08
C ILE A 51 -22.54 -10.81 -4.97
N SER A 52 -22.62 -11.30 -3.72
CA SER A 52 -22.22 -10.53 -2.55
C SER A 52 -20.70 -10.36 -2.46
N ASP A 53 -20.26 -9.33 -1.74
CA ASP A 53 -18.84 -9.01 -1.53
C ASP A 53 -18.03 -10.16 -0.90
N GLN A 54 -18.68 -11.01 -0.11
CA GLN A 54 -18.04 -12.20 0.46
C GLN A 54 -17.58 -13.17 -0.65
N PHE A 55 -18.42 -13.42 -1.66
CA PHE A 55 -18.04 -14.27 -2.80
C PHE A 55 -17.07 -13.54 -3.73
N LYS A 56 -17.22 -12.23 -3.94
CA LYS A 56 -16.27 -11.44 -4.76
C LYS A 56 -14.86 -11.52 -4.19
N THR A 57 -14.70 -11.46 -2.86
CA THR A 57 -13.40 -11.58 -2.20
C THR A 57 -12.73 -12.93 -2.51
N VAL A 58 -13.49 -14.03 -2.50
CA VAL A 58 -12.98 -15.36 -2.87
C VAL A 58 -12.54 -15.40 -4.34
N VAL A 59 -13.26 -14.72 -5.23
CA VAL A 59 -12.87 -14.61 -6.65
C VAL A 59 -11.59 -13.80 -6.81
N VAL A 60 -11.42 -12.70 -6.07
CA VAL A 60 -10.18 -11.90 -6.07
C VAL A 60 -8.96 -12.75 -5.71
N ASP A 61 -9.06 -13.58 -4.66
CA ASP A 61 -7.96 -14.47 -4.24
C ASP A 61 -7.63 -15.54 -5.30
N ALA A 62 -8.64 -16.03 -6.02
CA ALA A 62 -8.44 -16.96 -7.12
C ALA A 62 -7.73 -16.31 -8.31
N ILE A 63 -8.12 -15.07 -8.66
CA ILE A 63 -7.46 -14.30 -9.72
C ILE A 63 -6.03 -13.94 -9.31
N LYS A 64 -5.78 -13.63 -8.03
CA LYS A 64 -4.42 -13.44 -7.51
C LYS A 64 -3.55 -14.67 -7.77
N SER A 65 -4.06 -15.85 -7.41
CA SER A 65 -3.37 -17.13 -7.63
C SER A 65 -3.11 -17.39 -9.13
N LEU A 66 -4.05 -17.00 -9.99
CA LEU A 66 -3.89 -17.09 -11.44
C LEU A 66 -2.80 -16.14 -11.97
N CYS A 67 -2.71 -14.93 -11.44
CA CYS A 67 -1.69 -13.95 -11.81
C CYS A 67 -0.28 -14.44 -11.43
N GLN A 68 -0.15 -15.09 -10.27
CA GLN A 68 1.09 -15.75 -9.85
C GLN A 68 1.44 -16.96 -10.74
N LYS A 69 0.43 -17.71 -11.20
CA LYS A 69 0.62 -18.85 -12.11
C LYS A 69 1.00 -18.42 -13.54
N PHE A 70 0.46 -17.31 -14.04
CA PHE A 70 0.70 -16.80 -15.38
C PHE A 70 1.12 -15.31 -15.37
N PRO A 71 2.37 -14.99 -14.97
CA PRO A 71 2.81 -13.60 -14.80
C PRO A 71 2.71 -12.74 -16.06
N HIS A 72 2.91 -13.32 -17.25
CA HIS A 72 2.82 -12.61 -18.54
C HIS A 72 1.40 -12.13 -18.89
N LYS A 73 0.37 -12.69 -18.25
CA LYS A 73 -1.03 -12.27 -18.42
C LYS A 73 -1.42 -11.12 -17.49
N HIS A 74 -0.46 -10.52 -16.77
CA HIS A 74 -0.71 -9.44 -15.82
C HIS A 74 -1.54 -8.29 -16.41
N THR A 75 -1.37 -7.95 -17.69
CA THR A 75 -2.12 -6.85 -18.34
C THR A 75 -3.63 -7.09 -18.29
N VAL A 76 -4.07 -8.31 -18.63
CA VAL A 76 -5.50 -8.67 -18.68
C VAL A 76 -6.07 -8.76 -17.26
N LEU A 77 -5.33 -9.39 -16.35
CA LEU A 77 -5.74 -9.58 -14.97
C LEU A 77 -5.78 -8.25 -14.20
N MET A 78 -4.81 -7.36 -14.44
CA MET A 78 -4.77 -6.01 -13.86
C MET A 78 -5.96 -5.18 -14.35
N ALA A 79 -6.24 -5.16 -15.65
CA ALA A 79 -7.41 -4.45 -16.20
C ALA A 79 -8.72 -4.91 -15.54
N PHE A 80 -8.82 -6.21 -15.24
CA PHE A 80 -9.97 -6.76 -14.53
C PHE A 80 -10.07 -6.24 -13.08
N PHE A 81 -8.97 -6.27 -12.31
CA PHE A 81 -8.96 -5.72 -10.95
C PHE A 81 -9.32 -4.24 -10.91
N VAL A 82 -8.89 -3.46 -11.91
CA VAL A 82 -9.19 -2.02 -11.99
C VAL A 82 -10.68 -1.78 -12.20
N ASN A 83 -11.31 -2.56 -13.07
CA ASN A 83 -12.76 -2.49 -13.28
C ASN A 83 -13.51 -2.85 -11.98
N MET A 84 -13.12 -3.93 -11.31
CA MET A 84 -13.67 -4.32 -10.01
C MET A 84 -13.45 -3.24 -8.93
N LEU A 85 -12.33 -2.51 -9.00
CA LEU A 85 -12.00 -1.45 -8.07
C LEU A 85 -12.84 -0.17 -8.31
N ARG A 86 -13.39 0.03 -9.51
CA ARG A 86 -14.30 1.15 -9.84
C ARG A 86 -15.77 0.88 -9.49
N GLU A 87 -16.20 -0.38 -9.46
CA GLU A 87 -17.58 -0.75 -9.12
C GLU A 87 -17.93 -0.43 -7.66
N GLU A 88 -19.21 -0.39 -7.29
CA GLU A 88 -19.57 -0.29 -5.87
C GLU A 88 -19.20 -1.57 -5.10
N GLY A 89 -18.79 -1.40 -3.85
CA GLY A 89 -18.49 -2.52 -2.96
C GLY A 89 -17.93 -2.09 -1.62
N GLY A 90 -18.06 -2.97 -0.64
CA GLY A 90 -17.65 -2.72 0.74
C GLY A 90 -16.14 -2.77 0.95
N TYR A 91 -15.73 -2.31 2.14
CA TYR A 91 -14.34 -2.14 2.53
C TYR A 91 -13.48 -3.39 2.36
N GLU A 92 -13.91 -4.56 2.87
CA GLU A 92 -13.09 -5.78 2.83
C GLU A 92 -12.86 -6.27 1.39
N TYR A 93 -13.86 -6.12 0.51
CA TYR A 93 -13.72 -6.45 -0.91
C TYR A 93 -12.71 -5.51 -1.61
N LYS A 94 -12.84 -4.20 -1.41
CA LYS A 94 -11.89 -3.20 -1.94
C LYS A 94 -10.48 -3.43 -1.41
N LYS A 95 -10.35 -3.73 -0.13
CA LYS A 95 -9.08 -4.07 0.52
C LYS A 95 -8.43 -5.30 -0.10
N ALA A 96 -9.19 -6.35 -0.39
CA ALA A 96 -8.67 -7.54 -1.05
C ALA A 96 -8.14 -7.24 -2.45
N ILE A 97 -8.86 -6.43 -3.24
CA ILE A 97 -8.39 -6.00 -4.57
C ILE A 97 -7.11 -5.18 -4.47
N VAL A 98 -7.09 -4.16 -3.60
CA VAL A 98 -5.92 -3.29 -3.42
C VAL A 98 -4.70 -4.11 -2.97
N ASN A 99 -4.86 -5.03 -2.01
CA ASN A 99 -3.78 -5.90 -1.57
C ASN A 99 -3.25 -6.80 -2.68
N THR A 100 -4.15 -7.27 -3.56
CA THR A 100 -3.78 -8.08 -4.72
C THR A 100 -2.99 -7.27 -5.74
N ILE A 101 -3.44 -6.05 -6.08
CA ILE A 101 -2.71 -5.15 -6.99
C ILE A 101 -1.33 -4.82 -6.42
N ILE A 102 -1.24 -4.50 -5.12
CA ILE A 102 0.05 -4.25 -4.44
C ILE A 102 0.97 -5.47 -4.58
N SER A 103 0.47 -6.68 -4.31
CA SER A 103 1.26 -7.92 -4.44
C SER A 103 1.80 -8.08 -5.87
N ILE A 104 0.96 -7.85 -6.89
CA ILE A 104 1.36 -7.97 -8.30
C ILE A 104 2.43 -6.93 -8.66
N VAL A 105 2.29 -5.69 -8.19
CA VAL A 105 3.26 -4.60 -8.43
C VAL A 105 4.62 -4.88 -7.77
N GLU A 106 4.62 -5.53 -6.61
CA GLU A 106 5.83 -5.90 -5.88
C GLU A 106 6.55 -7.11 -6.49
N GLU A 107 5.78 -8.08 -7.00
CA GLU A 107 6.28 -9.34 -7.57
C GLU A 107 6.68 -9.21 -9.04
N ASN A 108 5.98 -8.39 -9.83
CA ASN A 108 6.20 -8.24 -11.28
C ASN A 108 6.61 -6.81 -11.68
N PRO A 109 7.88 -6.60 -12.09
CA PRO A 109 8.36 -5.31 -12.58
C PRO A 109 7.61 -4.75 -13.80
N GLU A 110 7.14 -5.61 -14.72
CA GLU A 110 6.43 -5.21 -15.93
C GLU A 110 5.03 -4.65 -15.61
N ALA A 111 4.41 -5.13 -14.54
CA ALA A 111 3.11 -4.67 -14.08
C ALA A 111 3.19 -3.38 -13.24
N LYS A 112 4.40 -2.94 -12.85
CA LYS A 112 4.61 -1.88 -11.86
C LYS A 112 4.01 -0.54 -12.28
N GLU A 113 4.37 -0.04 -13.47
CA GLU A 113 3.89 1.28 -13.92
C GLU A 113 2.37 1.31 -14.09
N ALA A 114 1.79 0.27 -14.69
CA ALA A 114 0.34 0.17 -14.87
C ALA A 114 -0.39 0.09 -13.52
N GLY A 115 0.05 -0.79 -12.62
CA GLY A 115 -0.57 -0.96 -11.30
C GLY A 115 -0.50 0.31 -10.45
N LEU A 116 0.64 1.00 -10.42
CA LEU A 116 0.77 2.28 -9.70
C LEU A 116 -0.14 3.36 -10.29
N ALA A 117 -0.27 3.44 -11.63
CA ALA A 117 -1.15 4.40 -12.28
C ALA A 117 -2.63 4.19 -11.90
N HIS A 118 -3.09 2.94 -11.88
CA HIS A 118 -4.46 2.62 -11.48
C HIS A 118 -4.74 2.86 -10.01
N LEU A 119 -3.76 2.57 -9.14
CA LEU A 119 -3.88 2.88 -7.73
C LEU A 119 -3.94 4.40 -7.49
N CYS A 120 -3.18 5.20 -8.24
CA CYS A 120 -3.28 6.67 -8.22
C CYS A 120 -4.70 7.14 -8.55
N GLU A 121 -5.29 6.62 -9.63
CA GLU A 121 -6.65 6.97 -10.05
C GLU A 121 -7.68 6.59 -8.98
N PHE A 122 -7.60 5.37 -8.42
CA PHE A 122 -8.51 4.95 -7.37
C PHE A 122 -8.42 5.85 -6.13
N ILE A 123 -7.19 6.18 -5.73
CA ILE A 123 -7.02 7.12 -4.63
C ILE A 123 -7.34 8.55 -5.03
N GLU A 124 -7.98 8.93 -6.14
CA GLU A 124 -8.49 10.30 -6.38
C GLU A 124 -9.88 10.51 -5.80
N ASP A 125 -10.69 9.44 -5.74
CA ASP A 125 -12.07 9.46 -5.22
C ASP A 125 -12.32 8.44 -4.11
N CYS A 126 -11.26 7.78 -3.61
CA CYS A 126 -11.39 6.80 -2.52
C CYS A 126 -11.96 7.42 -1.23
N GLU A 127 -13.10 6.87 -0.77
CA GLU A 127 -13.73 7.19 0.51
C GLU A 127 -13.08 6.49 1.72
N HIS A 128 -12.35 5.39 1.48
CA HIS A 128 -11.74 4.58 2.53
C HIS A 128 -10.35 5.13 2.90
N THR A 129 -10.31 5.92 3.97
CA THR A 129 -9.08 6.55 4.49
C THR A 129 -7.91 5.57 4.70
N SER A 130 -8.19 4.37 5.24
CA SER A 130 -7.14 3.36 5.49
C SER A 130 -6.56 2.77 4.20
N LEU A 131 -7.37 2.58 3.16
CA LEU A 131 -6.89 2.13 1.85
C LEU A 131 -6.06 3.21 1.16
N ALA A 132 -6.56 4.45 1.17
CA ALA A 132 -5.83 5.59 0.61
C ALA A 132 -4.45 5.74 1.27
N THR A 133 -4.37 5.60 2.60
CA THR A 133 -3.11 5.68 3.35
C THR A 133 -2.16 4.55 2.96
N ARG A 134 -2.64 3.30 2.86
CA ARG A 134 -1.84 2.16 2.44
C ARG A 134 -1.31 2.30 1.00
N ILE A 135 -2.13 2.80 0.08
CA ILE A 135 -1.69 3.04 -1.30
C ILE A 135 -0.67 4.17 -1.35
N LEU A 136 -0.87 5.24 -0.59
CA LEU A 136 0.10 6.34 -0.52
C LEU A 136 1.44 5.90 0.05
N HIS A 137 1.45 4.96 0.99
CA HIS A 137 2.68 4.29 1.43
C HIS A 137 3.39 3.56 0.27
N LEU A 138 2.65 2.79 -0.54
CA LEU A 138 3.23 2.12 -1.72
C LEU A 138 3.77 3.14 -2.73
N LEU A 139 3.01 4.18 -3.07
CA LEU A 139 3.45 5.26 -3.97
C LEU A 139 4.69 5.98 -3.40
N GLY A 140 4.72 6.15 -2.08
CA GLY A 140 5.84 6.54 -1.23
C GLY A 140 7.15 5.84 -1.59
N ARG A 141 7.07 4.50 -1.68
CA ARG A 141 8.22 3.61 -1.84
C ARG A 141 8.59 3.34 -3.29
N GLU A 142 7.60 3.17 -4.17
CA GLU A 142 7.79 2.74 -5.56
C GLU A 142 7.76 3.88 -6.57
N GLY A 143 6.96 4.93 -6.35
CA GLY A 143 6.93 6.15 -7.18
C GLY A 143 8.32 6.76 -7.47
N PRO A 144 9.25 6.84 -6.50
CA PRO A 144 10.67 7.20 -6.69
C PRO A 144 11.38 6.51 -7.85
N ARG A 145 11.07 5.22 -8.04
CA ARG A 145 11.83 4.28 -8.87
C ARG A 145 11.26 4.18 -10.28
N THR A 146 10.16 4.88 -10.54
CA THR A 146 9.50 4.91 -11.85
C THR A 146 10.22 5.84 -12.81
N THR A 147 9.90 5.74 -14.10
CA THR A 147 10.41 6.64 -15.13
C THR A 147 9.92 8.09 -14.96
N THR A 148 8.78 8.29 -14.29
CA THR A 148 8.08 9.57 -14.16
C THR A 148 7.73 9.92 -12.70
N PRO A 149 8.73 10.08 -11.81
CA PRO A 149 8.51 10.27 -10.37
C PRO A 149 7.71 11.53 -10.04
N ALA A 150 7.84 12.60 -10.82
CA ALA A 150 7.11 13.86 -10.62
C ALA A 150 5.58 13.69 -10.65
N LYS A 151 5.06 12.74 -11.45
CA LYS A 151 3.62 12.43 -11.55
C LYS A 151 3.10 11.89 -10.21
N TYR A 152 3.76 10.87 -9.66
CA TYR A 152 3.37 10.24 -8.40
C TYR A 152 3.48 11.19 -7.21
N ILE A 153 4.49 12.05 -7.23
CA ILE A 153 4.67 13.08 -6.21
C ILE A 153 3.49 14.07 -6.22
N ARG A 154 3.02 14.49 -7.40
CA ARG A 154 1.82 15.34 -7.52
C ARG A 154 0.58 14.67 -6.93
N TYR A 155 0.37 13.38 -7.20
CA TYR A 155 -0.74 12.62 -6.62
C TYR A 155 -0.69 12.59 -5.09
N ILE A 156 0.49 12.29 -4.54
CA ILE A 156 0.70 12.28 -3.09
C ILE A 156 0.38 13.65 -2.51
N TYR A 157 0.93 14.74 -3.08
CA TYR A 157 0.67 16.11 -2.62
C TYR A 157 -0.82 16.46 -2.62
N ASN A 158 -1.50 16.22 -3.74
CA ASN A 158 -2.93 16.51 -3.85
C ASN A 158 -3.73 15.79 -2.75
N ARG A 159 -3.36 14.54 -2.43
CA ARG A 159 -4.03 13.76 -1.38
C ARG A 159 -3.58 14.01 0.04
N VAL A 160 -2.44 14.65 0.27
CA VAL A 160 -2.09 15.18 1.59
C VAL A 160 -2.88 16.45 1.86
N ILE A 161 -2.97 17.37 0.89
CA ILE A 161 -3.69 18.64 1.05
C ILE A 161 -5.18 18.40 1.31
N LEU A 162 -5.79 17.47 0.57
CA LEU A 162 -7.22 17.18 0.64
C LEU A 162 -7.62 16.18 1.74
N GLY A 163 -6.65 15.59 2.46
CA GLY A 163 -6.92 14.60 3.50
C GLY A 163 -7.32 15.22 4.85
N ASN A 164 -7.99 14.46 5.71
CA ASN A 164 -8.30 14.87 7.10
C ASN A 164 -7.02 14.95 7.96
N ALA A 165 -7.03 15.72 9.04
CA ALA A 165 -5.85 15.96 9.90
C ALA A 165 -4.96 14.72 10.22
N PRO A 166 -5.48 13.59 10.73
CA PRO A 166 -4.65 12.41 11.02
C PRO A 166 -4.01 11.81 9.74
N VAL A 167 -4.75 11.89 8.64
CA VAL A 167 -4.32 11.46 7.31
C VAL A 167 -3.22 12.39 6.79
N ARG A 168 -3.27 13.69 7.08
CA ARG A 168 -2.20 14.63 6.75
C ARG A 168 -0.95 14.37 7.59
N ALA A 169 -1.12 14.17 8.89
CA ALA A 169 -0.04 13.93 9.85
C ALA A 169 0.77 12.66 9.52
N ASP A 170 0.10 11.54 9.20
CA ASP A 170 0.77 10.29 8.86
C ASP A 170 1.42 10.32 7.46
N LYS A 171 0.83 11.08 6.53
CA LYS A 171 1.38 11.23 5.19
C LYS A 171 2.61 12.12 5.13
N ILE A 172 2.70 13.14 5.99
CA ILE A 172 3.88 14.00 6.13
C ILE A 172 5.09 13.12 6.41
N LEU A 173 5.01 12.21 7.39
CA LEU A 173 6.07 11.22 7.71
C LEU A 173 6.48 10.37 6.49
N PHE A 174 5.53 9.92 5.68
CA PHE A 174 5.79 9.04 4.53
C PHE A 174 6.34 9.74 3.28
N GLN A 175 6.04 11.03 3.12
CA GLN A 175 6.58 11.86 2.04
C GLN A 175 8.11 11.99 2.13
N PHE A 176 8.72 11.63 3.27
CA PHE A 176 10.16 11.72 3.53
C PHE A 176 11.00 10.51 3.14
N THR A 177 10.39 9.41 2.69
CA THR A 177 11.17 8.38 1.96
C THR A 177 11.71 8.93 0.63
N PHE A 178 11.17 10.07 0.16
CA PHE A 178 11.67 10.81 -0.99
C PHE A 178 12.69 11.88 -0.57
N VAL A 179 13.87 11.48 -0.11
CA VAL A 179 15.06 12.35 -0.23
C VAL A 179 15.59 12.21 -1.66
N PHE A 180 14.83 12.74 -2.62
CA PHE A 180 15.39 13.07 -3.93
C PHE A 180 15.97 14.47 -3.82
N ILE A 181 17.28 14.55 -3.93
CA ILE A 181 18.06 15.81 -3.92
C ILE A 181 17.58 16.78 -5.03
N LYS A 182 16.82 16.32 -6.04
CA LYS A 182 16.24 17.16 -7.10
C LYS A 182 14.87 17.77 -6.78
N LEU A 183 14.18 17.33 -5.74
CA LEU A 183 12.83 17.84 -5.39
C LEU A 183 12.73 18.47 -4.00
N LEU A 184 13.83 18.52 -3.26
CA LEU A 184 13.93 19.15 -1.94
C LEU A 184 13.31 20.56 -1.88
N PRO A 185 13.50 21.46 -2.88
CA PRO A 185 12.89 22.79 -2.83
C PRO A 185 11.36 22.77 -2.78
N ASN A 186 10.73 21.86 -3.54
CA ASN A 186 9.28 21.73 -3.58
C ASN A 186 8.73 21.17 -2.27
N ILE A 187 9.46 20.23 -1.66
CA ILE A 187 9.12 19.65 -0.36
C ILE A 187 9.22 20.71 0.74
N LEU A 188 10.28 21.52 0.76
CA LEU A 188 10.44 22.59 1.73
C LEU A 188 9.32 23.63 1.65
N VAL A 189 8.92 24.03 0.42
CA VAL A 189 7.78 24.94 0.22
C VAL A 189 6.49 24.33 0.75
N PHE A 190 6.26 23.04 0.50
CA PHE A 190 5.10 22.33 1.01
C PHE A 190 5.07 22.32 2.54
N LEU A 191 6.14 21.86 3.19
CA LEU A 191 6.19 21.77 4.65
C LEU A 191 6.07 23.12 5.32
N HIS A 192 6.68 24.15 4.75
CA HIS A 192 6.54 25.50 5.26
C HIS A 192 5.09 26.02 5.20
N ARG A 193 4.30 25.59 4.22
CA ARG A 193 2.87 25.90 4.20
C ARG A 193 2.11 25.05 5.21
N THR A 194 2.49 23.79 5.38
CA THR A 194 1.88 22.88 6.35
C THR A 194 2.16 23.27 7.81
N THR A 195 3.18 24.08 8.11
CA THR A 195 3.33 24.68 9.45
C THR A 195 2.20 25.67 9.79
N LEU A 196 1.35 26.03 8.84
CA LEU A 196 0.16 26.87 9.04
C LEU A 196 -1.14 26.05 9.07
N ASP A 197 -1.06 24.71 9.16
CA ASP A 197 -2.24 23.84 9.25
C ASP A 197 -3.06 24.15 10.52
N GLN A 198 -4.37 23.88 10.50
CA GLN A 198 -5.23 24.11 11.66
C GLN A 198 -5.00 23.06 12.76
N ASP A 199 -4.51 21.89 12.38
CA ASP A 199 -4.25 20.79 13.30
C ASP A 199 -2.84 20.87 13.91
N ASP A 200 -2.77 20.76 15.24
CA ASP A 200 -1.54 20.92 16.02
C ASP A 200 -0.51 19.83 15.68
N GLU A 201 -0.93 18.57 15.58
CA GLU A 201 -0.04 17.44 15.28
C GLU A 201 0.52 17.54 13.85
N VAL A 202 -0.31 17.99 12.89
CA VAL A 202 0.13 18.25 11.52
C VAL A 202 1.18 19.36 11.48
N ARG A 203 0.96 20.47 12.21
CA ARG A 203 1.91 21.60 12.28
C ARG A 203 3.23 21.19 12.92
N ASP A 204 3.18 20.45 14.02
CA ASP A 204 4.37 20.05 14.78
C ASP A 204 5.25 19.11 13.95
N ARG A 205 4.65 18.09 13.31
CA ARG A 205 5.36 17.22 12.37
C ARG A 205 5.96 18.02 11.21
N ALA A 206 5.18 18.88 10.57
CA ALA A 206 5.66 19.68 9.45
C ALA A 206 6.82 20.60 9.83
N THR A 207 6.75 21.22 11.02
CA THR A 207 7.81 22.10 11.54
C THR A 207 9.08 21.31 11.82
N PHE A 208 8.97 20.17 12.49
CA PHE A 208 10.10 19.29 12.77
C PHE A 208 10.83 18.90 11.48
N TYR A 209 10.10 18.37 10.49
CA TYR A 209 10.71 17.93 9.24
C TYR A 209 11.21 19.08 8.36
N TYR A 210 10.53 20.23 8.37
CA TYR A 210 11.00 21.41 7.65
C TYR A 210 12.37 21.84 8.15
N GLN A 211 12.55 21.92 9.48
CA GLN A 211 13.85 22.28 10.06
C GLN A 211 14.91 21.22 9.77
N LEU A 212 14.58 19.94 9.97
CA LEU A 212 15.47 18.83 9.72
C LEU A 212 16.03 18.84 8.29
N LEU A 213 15.16 19.01 7.28
CA LEU A 213 15.56 19.07 5.88
C LEU A 213 16.26 20.36 5.47
N LYS A 214 15.85 21.50 6.02
CA LYS A 214 16.47 22.81 5.73
C LYS A 214 17.94 22.84 6.14
N HIS A 215 18.29 22.19 7.24
CA HIS A 215 19.67 22.12 7.73
C HIS A 215 20.56 21.14 6.93
N SER A 216 19.98 20.26 6.10
CA SER A 216 20.70 19.34 5.20
C SER A 216 21.78 18.47 5.88
N ASP A 217 21.67 18.23 7.19
CA ASP A 217 22.59 17.36 7.91
C ASP A 217 22.26 15.90 7.62
N LYS A 218 23.15 15.25 6.85
CA LYS A 218 23.02 13.85 6.43
C LYS A 218 22.93 12.88 7.62
N ALA A 219 23.68 13.11 8.69
CA ALA A 219 23.73 12.21 9.84
C ALA A 219 22.43 12.31 10.64
N LEU A 220 21.94 13.52 10.92
CA LEU A 220 20.67 13.74 11.60
C LEU A 220 19.49 13.24 10.77
N ASN A 221 19.49 13.49 9.46
CA ASN A 221 18.46 12.96 8.55
C ASN A 221 18.40 11.44 8.63
N SER A 222 19.55 10.75 8.59
CA SER A 222 19.56 9.30 8.71
C SER A 222 19.06 8.80 10.08
N ALA A 223 19.44 9.48 11.16
CA ALA A 223 19.07 9.07 12.52
C ALA A 223 17.58 9.25 12.82
N TYR A 224 16.97 10.35 12.38
CA TYR A 224 15.57 10.68 12.71
C TYR A 224 14.56 10.28 11.63
N ILE A 225 15.00 10.07 10.38
CA ILE A 225 14.11 9.67 9.26
C ILE A 225 14.16 8.16 9.03
N LEU A 226 15.34 7.53 9.11
CA LEU A 226 15.49 6.09 8.79
C LEU A 226 15.37 5.20 10.03
N ASN A 227 15.82 5.68 11.19
CA ASN A 227 15.73 4.95 12.44
C ASN A 227 14.57 5.52 13.27
N SER A 228 13.34 5.13 12.93
CA SER A 228 12.22 5.28 13.87
C SER A 228 12.59 4.59 15.18
N MET A 229 12.27 5.22 16.33
CA MET A 229 12.41 4.54 17.62
C MET A 229 11.49 3.32 17.63
N ASN A 230 12.04 2.15 17.34
CA ASN A 230 11.32 0.88 17.35
C ASN A 230 11.16 0.40 18.79
N VAL A 231 10.59 1.19 19.68
CA VAL A 231 10.33 0.80 21.07
C VAL A 231 9.02 0.03 21.14
N SER A 232 8.96 -1.05 21.91
CA SER A 232 7.70 -1.76 22.12
C SER A 232 6.74 -0.87 22.91
N LEU A 233 5.61 -0.51 22.29
CA LEU A 233 4.63 0.40 22.90
C LEU A 233 4.09 -0.15 24.22
N SER A 234 3.83 -1.47 24.26
CA SER A 234 3.36 -2.18 25.46
C SER A 234 4.40 -2.21 26.59
N ALA A 235 5.69 -2.19 26.25
CA ALA A 235 6.76 -2.12 27.23
C ALA A 235 6.97 -0.69 27.71
N LEU A 236 6.89 0.30 26.81
CA LEU A 236 6.94 1.72 27.12
C LEU A 236 5.83 2.09 28.11
N GLU A 237 4.59 1.69 27.82
CA GLU A 237 3.42 1.97 28.67
C GLU A 237 3.61 1.42 30.09
N ARG A 238 4.02 0.14 30.21
CA ARG A 238 4.27 -0.48 31.52
C ARG A 238 5.40 0.22 32.29
N LEU A 239 6.49 0.59 31.62
CA LEU A 239 7.63 1.25 32.24
C LEU A 239 7.30 2.67 32.68
N LEU A 240 6.54 3.43 31.87
CA LEU A 240 6.05 4.75 32.23
C LEU A 240 5.05 4.68 33.39
N HIS A 241 4.11 3.74 33.37
CA HIS A 241 3.16 3.54 34.45
C HIS A 241 3.88 3.19 35.77
N ARG A 242 4.92 2.37 35.71
CA ARG A 242 5.73 2.07 36.89
C ARG A 242 6.48 3.32 37.38
N TYR A 243 7.05 4.08 36.47
CA TYR A 243 7.78 5.32 36.78
C TYR A 243 6.88 6.39 37.43
N THR A 244 5.60 6.48 37.06
CA THR A 244 4.66 7.43 37.70
C THR A 244 4.17 6.97 39.07
N MET A 245 4.22 5.67 39.37
CA MET A 245 3.83 5.11 40.66
C MET A 245 4.95 5.16 41.71
N GLU A 246 6.21 5.16 41.27
CA GLU A 246 7.38 5.23 42.16
C GLU A 246 7.83 6.70 42.31
N ALA A 247 8.14 7.14 43.55
CA ALA A 247 8.68 8.47 43.78
C ALA A 247 10.15 8.54 43.34
N THR A 248 10.39 8.84 42.06
CA THR A 248 11.72 8.94 41.47
C THR A 248 12.17 10.38 41.29
N THR A 249 13.41 10.68 41.65
CA THR A 249 14.07 11.98 41.46
C THR A 249 14.80 12.11 40.11
N LYS A 250 14.99 10.99 39.40
CA LYS A 250 15.67 10.94 38.11
C LYS A 250 14.64 10.91 36.97
N PRO A 251 14.87 11.62 35.85
CA PRO A 251 13.97 11.60 34.69
C PRO A 251 13.91 10.19 34.06
N PHE A 252 12.76 9.87 33.46
CA PHE A 252 12.56 8.61 32.76
C PHE A 252 13.51 8.47 31.56
N ASP A 253 14.20 7.33 31.46
CA ASP A 253 15.11 7.03 30.36
C ASP A 253 14.46 6.07 29.35
N VAL A 254 14.13 6.60 28.17
CA VAL A 254 13.51 5.84 27.06
C VAL A 254 14.42 4.70 26.56
N ARG A 255 15.73 4.79 26.78
CA ARG A 255 16.69 3.73 26.39
C ARG A 255 16.50 2.43 27.18
N CYS A 256 15.77 2.47 28.30
CA CYS A 256 15.42 1.28 29.06
C CYS A 256 14.26 0.49 28.45
N VAL A 257 13.59 1.02 27.43
CA VAL A 257 12.46 0.38 26.78
C VAL A 257 12.96 -0.65 25.75
N PRO A 258 12.51 -1.91 25.83
CA PRO A 258 12.85 -2.93 24.85
C PRO A 258 12.47 -2.52 23.43
N ILE A 259 13.37 -2.78 22.49
CA ILE A 259 13.12 -2.57 21.07
C ILE A 259 12.16 -3.66 20.58
N GLU A 260 11.12 -3.26 19.86
CA GLU A 260 10.18 -4.17 19.22
C GLU A 260 10.90 -4.90 18.07
N THR A 261 11.05 -6.22 18.19
CA THR A 261 11.55 -7.06 17.10
C THR A 261 10.44 -7.18 16.06
N VAL A 262 10.25 -6.14 15.27
CA VAL A 262 9.46 -6.26 14.04
C VAL A 262 10.22 -7.27 13.17
N HIS A 263 9.59 -8.38 12.81
CA HIS A 263 10.02 -9.17 11.67
C HIS A 263 9.85 -8.30 10.42
N VAL A 264 10.79 -7.39 10.22
CA VAL A 264 10.96 -6.68 8.97
C VAL A 264 11.45 -7.75 8.01
N GLU A 265 10.60 -8.16 7.06
CA GLU A 265 11.10 -8.77 5.83
C GLU A 265 12.26 -7.91 5.37
N GLN A 266 13.47 -8.49 5.40
CA GLN A 266 14.72 -7.75 5.20
C GLN A 266 14.54 -6.77 4.05
N PRO A 267 14.82 -5.46 4.24
CA PRO A 267 14.90 -4.55 3.12
C PRO A 267 15.92 -5.17 2.16
N LYS A 268 15.47 -5.58 0.97
CA LYS A 268 16.35 -6.16 -0.07
C LYS A 268 17.63 -5.31 -0.11
N ALA A 269 18.80 -5.94 -0.12
CA ALA A 269 20.10 -5.28 -0.03
C ALA A 269 20.28 -4.11 -1.03
N SER A 270 19.47 -4.05 -2.09
CA SER A 270 19.38 -2.90 -3.00
C SER A 270 18.87 -1.61 -2.34
N MET A 271 18.00 -1.65 -1.33
CA MET A 271 17.61 -0.47 -0.54
C MET A 271 18.76 0.03 0.31
N LEU A 272 19.45 -0.85 1.03
CA LEU A 272 20.57 -0.45 1.88
C LEU A 272 21.74 0.07 1.04
N ASN A 273 22.06 -0.58 -0.07
CA ASN A 273 23.14 -0.12 -0.95
C ASN A 273 22.81 1.20 -1.65
N PHE A 274 21.55 1.45 -2.03
CA PHE A 274 21.15 2.75 -2.59
C PHE A 274 21.13 3.86 -1.53
N ILE A 275 20.76 3.54 -0.28
CA ILE A 275 20.81 4.46 0.85
C ILE A 275 22.27 4.78 1.24
N VAL A 276 23.15 3.78 1.28
CA VAL A 276 24.58 3.97 1.58
C VAL A 276 25.29 4.76 0.48
N PHE A 277 24.99 4.51 -0.80
CA PHE A 277 25.65 5.19 -1.93
C PHE A 277 25.30 6.68 -2.09
N VAL A 278 24.23 7.15 -1.43
CA VAL A 278 23.80 8.56 -1.45
C VAL A 278 24.32 9.34 -0.23
N PHE A 279 24.65 8.62 0.85
CA PHE A 279 25.08 9.21 2.13
C PHE A 279 26.59 9.15 2.38
N VAL A 280 27.37 8.38 1.60
CA VAL A 280 28.82 8.57 1.39
C VAL A 280 29.02 9.59 0.28
#